data_AF-A0A4U9HRS5-F1
#
_entry.id   AF-A0A4U9HRS5-F1
#
_cell.length_a   1.000
_cell.length_b   1.000
_cell.length_c   1.000
_cell.angle_alpha   90.00
_cell.angle_beta   90.00
_cell.angle_gamma   90.00
#
_symmetry.space_group_name_H-M   'P 1'
#
loop_
_entity.id
_entity.type
_entity.pdbx_description
1 polymer ?
#
loop_
_entity_poly.entity_id
_entity_poly.type
_entity_poly.pdbx_seq_one_letter_code
_entity_poly.pdbx_strand_id
1 'polypeptide(L)'
;MYTTDNTDVSAWGDLLSRFIFADNPPLALKAADPTANVTTADAATVDSEWRAMTDVHQFFGLLKRHSLTRQQAFRLVSDDLACQVDNRALSQLLNDARQAGNEIMIFRWQPRLRADLHRHRGQSGTNERLAEHFQPGFYPASAGRDHRRKLGNA
;
A
#
# COMPACT_ATOMS: atom_id res chain seq x y z
N MET A 1 -9.07 14.11 -3.47
CA MET A 1 -8.74 15.54 -3.71
C MET A 1 -9.62 16.35 -2.79
N TYR A 2 -9.04 17.27 -2.03
CA TYR A 2 -9.78 18.16 -1.12
C TYR A 2 -9.40 19.60 -1.45
N THR A 3 -10.35 20.52 -1.30
CA THR A 3 -10.07 21.96 -1.40
C THR A 3 -9.33 22.43 -0.15
N THR A 4 -8.58 23.51 -0.31
CA THR A 4 -7.86 24.24 0.73
C THR A 4 -8.13 25.73 0.56
N ASP A 5 -7.68 26.54 1.51
CA ASP A 5 -7.80 28.01 1.45
C ASP A 5 -7.13 28.62 0.20
N ASN A 6 -6.19 27.90 -0.41
CA ASN A 6 -5.46 28.33 -1.60
C ASN A 6 -6.08 27.81 -2.91
N THR A 7 -7.26 27.18 -2.86
CA THR A 7 -7.90 26.61 -4.05
C THR A 7 -8.61 27.70 -4.84
N ASP A 8 -8.41 27.74 -6.16
CA ASP A 8 -9.23 28.54 -7.07
C ASP A 8 -10.64 27.94 -7.13
N VAL A 9 -11.55 28.55 -6.36
CA VAL A 9 -12.94 28.10 -6.23
C VAL A 9 -13.74 28.27 -7.52
N SER A 10 -13.36 29.23 -8.38
CA SER A 10 -14.03 29.42 -9.67
C SER A 10 -13.67 28.29 -10.62
N ALA A 11 -12.38 27.96 -10.76
CA ALA A 11 -11.92 26.84 -11.57
C ALA A 11 -12.43 25.49 -11.05
N TRP A 12 -12.55 25.33 -9.73
CA TRP A 12 -13.17 24.16 -9.10
C TRP A 12 -14.64 24.02 -9.49
N GLY A 13 -15.41 25.11 -9.46
CA GLY A 13 -16.82 25.13 -9.87
C GLY A 13 -17.02 24.78 -11.35
N ASP A 14 -16.15 25.28 -12.23
CA ASP A 14 -16.15 24.93 -13.65
C ASP A 14 -15.90 23.44 -13.87
N LEU A 15 -14.98 22.83 -13.12
CA LEU A 15 -14.70 21.41 -13.18
C LEU A 15 -15.92 20.58 -12.74
N LEU A 16 -16.54 20.94 -11.62
CA LEU A 16 -17.74 20.25 -11.12
C LEU A 16 -18.88 20.31 -12.14
N SER A 17 -19.13 21.48 -12.72
CA SER A 17 -20.20 21.67 -13.71
C SER A 17 -19.99 20.80 -14.97
N ARG A 18 -18.74 20.50 -15.33
CA ARG A 18 -18.40 19.66 -16.49
C ARG A 18 -18.49 18.16 -16.23
N PHE A 19 -18.24 17.72 -15.00
CA PHE A 19 -18.05 16.28 -14.67
C PHE A 19 -19.07 15.70 -13.68
N ILE A 20 -19.99 16.52 -13.14
CA ILE A 20 -21.14 15.99 -12.40
C ILE A 20 -22.18 15.51 -13.42
N PHE A 21 -22.58 14.25 -13.28
CA PHE A 21 -23.68 13.65 -14.04
C PHE A 21 -24.84 13.35 -13.09
N ALA A 22 -26.08 13.58 -13.56
CA ALA A 22 -27.28 13.30 -12.78
C ALA A 22 -27.56 11.79 -12.66
N ASP A 23 -27.13 11.02 -13.66
CA ASP A 23 -27.22 9.57 -13.64
C ASP A 23 -26.16 8.97 -12.72
N ASN A 24 -26.57 8.08 -11.82
CA ASN A 24 -25.72 7.42 -10.84
C ASN A 24 -25.99 5.90 -10.84
N PRO A 25 -25.61 5.18 -11.92
CA PRO A 25 -25.82 3.75 -12.00
C PRO A 25 -25.00 3.01 -10.93
N PRO A 26 -25.46 1.85 -10.46
CA PRO A 26 -24.73 1.07 -9.47
C PRO A 26 -23.36 0.63 -10.00
N LEU A 27 -22.35 0.64 -9.13
CA LEU A 27 -21.00 0.20 -9.48
C LEU A 27 -20.95 -1.31 -9.74
N ALA A 28 -20.43 -1.69 -10.92
CA ALA A 28 -20.13 -3.08 -11.24
C ALA A 28 -18.80 -3.51 -10.58
N LEU A 29 -18.85 -3.83 -9.29
CA LEU A 29 -17.68 -4.25 -8.52
C LEU A 29 -17.20 -5.65 -8.96
N LYS A 30 -15.89 -5.79 -9.20
CA LYS A 30 -15.25 -7.09 -9.46
C LYS A 30 -14.31 -7.45 -8.31
N ALA A 31 -14.45 -8.66 -7.78
CA ALA A 31 -13.51 -9.20 -6.81
C ALA A 31 -12.11 -9.29 -7.42
N ALA A 32 -11.08 -9.04 -6.62
CA ALA A 32 -9.71 -9.25 -7.06
C ALA A 32 -9.47 -10.76 -7.27
N ASP A 33 -8.74 -11.10 -8.33
CA ASP A 33 -8.28 -12.47 -8.53
C ASP A 33 -7.39 -12.90 -7.35
N PRO A 34 -7.55 -14.13 -6.84
CA PRO A 34 -6.74 -14.63 -5.74
C PRO A 34 -5.28 -14.74 -6.17
N THR A 35 -4.36 -14.29 -5.33
CA THR A 35 -2.93 -14.46 -5.56
C THR A 35 -2.52 -15.90 -5.22
N ALA A 36 -2.00 -16.64 -6.19
CA ALA A 36 -1.42 -17.96 -5.95
C ALA A 36 -0.17 -17.81 -5.05
N ASN A 37 -0.14 -18.53 -3.93
CA ASN A 37 0.92 -18.45 -2.93
C ASN A 37 2.01 -19.52 -3.08
N VAL A 38 1.93 -20.35 -4.12
CA VAL A 38 2.93 -21.41 -4.35
C VAL A 38 4.10 -20.81 -5.13
N THR A 39 5.29 -20.93 -4.57
CA THR A 39 6.54 -20.49 -5.20
C THR A 39 7.22 -21.69 -5.85
N THR A 40 7.42 -21.62 -7.16
CA THR A 40 8.17 -22.63 -7.93
C THR A 40 9.45 -22.06 -8.56
N ALA A 41 9.77 -20.80 -8.25
CA ALA A 41 10.93 -20.11 -8.80
C ALA A 41 12.24 -20.64 -8.20
N ASP A 42 13.26 -20.76 -9.03
CA ASP A 42 14.61 -21.14 -8.60
C ASP A 42 15.30 -19.95 -7.90
N ALA A 43 15.76 -20.18 -6.67
CA ALA A 43 16.36 -19.14 -5.82
C ALA A 43 17.64 -18.57 -6.44
N ALA A 44 18.52 -19.41 -6.99
CA ALA A 44 19.79 -18.98 -7.57
C ALA A 44 19.58 -18.10 -8.83
N THR A 45 18.61 -18.47 -9.67
CA THR A 45 18.23 -17.68 -10.84
C THR A 45 17.66 -16.33 -10.42
N VAL A 46 16.75 -16.28 -9.44
CA VAL A 46 16.18 -15.03 -8.94
C VAL A 46 17.24 -14.11 -8.31
N ASP A 47 18.16 -14.67 -7.52
CA ASP A 47 19.27 -13.92 -6.89
C ASP A 47 20.20 -13.31 -7.95
N SER A 48 20.65 -14.12 -8.92
CA SER A 48 21.54 -13.65 -10.00
C SER A 48 20.88 -12.62 -10.91
N GLU A 49 19.61 -12.79 -11.27
CA GLU A 49 18.86 -11.81 -12.05
C GLU A 49 18.67 -10.50 -11.29
N TRP A 50 18.42 -10.55 -9.98
CA TRP A 50 18.30 -9.33 -9.18
C TRP A 50 19.64 -8.58 -9.16
N ARG A 51 20.76 -9.27 -8.92
CA ARG A 51 22.10 -8.64 -8.94
C ARG A 51 22.47 -8.02 -10.28
N ALA A 52 21.96 -8.59 -11.38
CA ALA A 52 22.17 -8.06 -12.73
C ALA A 52 21.31 -6.84 -13.06
N MET A 53 20.34 -6.45 -12.20
CA MET A 53 19.52 -5.27 -12.42
C MET A 53 20.36 -3.99 -12.34
N THR A 54 20.10 -3.08 -13.26
CA THR A 54 20.76 -1.77 -13.32
C THR A 54 19.85 -0.62 -12.88
N ASP A 55 18.56 -0.90 -12.70
CA ASP A 55 17.55 0.08 -12.29
C ASP A 55 16.51 -0.58 -11.36
N VAL A 56 16.19 0.06 -10.24
CA VAL A 56 15.23 -0.45 -9.24
C VAL A 56 13.82 -0.68 -9.80
N HIS A 57 13.43 0.02 -10.87
CA HIS A 57 12.14 -0.16 -11.53
C HIS A 57 12.05 -1.47 -12.32
N GLN A 58 13.19 -2.10 -12.64
CA GLN A 58 13.23 -3.43 -13.25
C GLN A 58 12.73 -4.53 -12.30
N PHE A 59 12.70 -4.27 -10.98
CA PHE A 59 12.28 -5.24 -9.97
C PHE A 59 10.86 -5.75 -10.22
N PHE A 60 9.95 -4.88 -10.65
CA PHE A 60 8.58 -5.30 -10.96
C PHE A 60 8.51 -6.29 -12.13
N GLY A 61 9.37 -6.10 -13.13
CA GLY A 61 9.50 -7.04 -14.25
C GLY A 61 10.02 -8.40 -13.79
N LEU A 62 11.04 -8.42 -12.93
CA LEU A 62 11.60 -9.64 -12.33
C LEU A 62 10.52 -10.43 -11.58
N LEU A 63 9.76 -9.78 -10.70
CA LEU A 63 8.67 -10.43 -9.95
C LEU A 63 7.63 -11.06 -10.88
N LYS A 64 7.26 -10.36 -11.95
CA LYS A 64 6.27 -10.86 -12.92
C LYS A 64 6.77 -12.09 -13.68
N ARG A 65 8.03 -12.11 -14.11
CA ARG A 65 8.62 -13.25 -14.84
C ARG A 65 8.60 -14.53 -14.00
N HIS A 66 8.91 -14.41 -12.71
CA HIS A 66 8.97 -15.55 -11.78
C HIS A 66 7.64 -15.80 -11.06
N SER A 67 6.58 -15.06 -11.38
CA SER A 67 5.27 -15.13 -10.71
C SER A 67 5.36 -14.99 -9.19
N LEU A 68 6.22 -14.09 -8.71
CA LEU A 68 6.50 -13.87 -7.30
C LEU A 68 5.79 -12.63 -6.76
N THR A 69 5.33 -12.73 -5.52
CA THR A 69 5.11 -11.54 -4.67
C THR A 69 6.46 -10.99 -4.18
N ARG A 70 6.49 -9.71 -3.77
CA ARG A 70 7.70 -9.09 -3.18
C ARG A 70 8.24 -9.89 -1.99
N GLN A 71 7.36 -10.30 -1.08
CA GLN A 71 7.76 -11.06 0.11
C GLN A 71 8.30 -12.45 -0.24
N GLN A 72 7.77 -13.12 -1.27
CA GLN A 72 8.34 -14.39 -1.73
C GLN A 72 9.74 -14.19 -2.30
N ALA A 73 9.95 -13.17 -3.14
CA ALA A 73 11.28 -12.85 -3.67
C ALA A 73 12.29 -12.53 -2.55
N PHE A 74 11.88 -11.76 -1.54
CA PHE A 74 12.74 -11.43 -0.39
C PHE A 74 13.17 -12.67 0.41
N ARG A 75 12.34 -13.71 0.48
CA ARG A 75 12.69 -14.97 1.18
C ARG A 75 13.55 -15.92 0.34
N LEU A 76 13.63 -15.72 -0.98
CA LEU A 76 14.39 -16.59 -1.88
C LEU A 76 15.85 -16.17 -2.03
N VAL A 77 16.12 -14.87 -1.95
CA VAL A 77 17.46 -14.32 -2.17
C VAL A 77 18.31 -14.35 -0.89
N SER A 78 19.61 -14.15 -1.06
CA SER A 78 20.54 -14.03 0.06
C SER A 78 20.26 -12.80 0.93
N ASP A 79 20.59 -12.89 2.22
CA ASP A 79 20.32 -11.86 3.24
C ASP A 79 20.99 -10.50 2.94
N ASP A 80 22.03 -10.47 2.11
CA ASP A 80 22.68 -9.23 1.67
C ASP A 80 21.81 -8.43 0.67
N LEU A 81 20.90 -9.08 -0.05
CA LEU A 81 19.91 -8.43 -0.92
C LEU A 81 18.63 -8.08 -0.16
N ALA A 82 18.16 -8.96 0.71
CA ALA A 82 16.96 -8.73 1.51
C ALA A 82 17.08 -9.39 2.89
N CYS A 83 17.08 -8.58 3.93
CA CYS A 83 17.14 -9.05 5.32
C CYS A 83 15.86 -8.67 6.07
N GLN A 84 15.32 -9.61 6.84
CA GLN A 84 14.21 -9.33 7.75
C GLN A 84 14.73 -8.64 9.02
N VAL A 85 14.16 -7.47 9.32
CA VAL A 85 14.44 -6.71 10.53
C VAL A 85 13.27 -6.74 11.51
N ASP A 86 13.50 -6.32 12.76
CA ASP A 86 12.45 -6.20 13.76
C ASP A 86 11.36 -5.20 13.32
N ASN A 87 10.09 -5.47 13.66
CA ASN A 87 8.97 -4.60 13.30
C ASN A 87 9.05 -3.18 13.90
N ARG A 88 9.90 -2.97 14.91
CA ARG A 88 10.19 -1.65 15.51
C ARG A 88 11.22 -0.83 14.74
N ALA A 89 11.91 -1.42 13.75
CA ALA A 89 12.94 -0.73 12.97
C ALA A 89 12.40 0.54 12.28
N LEU A 90 11.14 0.54 11.84
CA LEU A 90 10.53 1.73 11.21
C LEU A 90 10.45 2.93 12.16
N SER A 91 9.97 2.73 13.40
CA SER A 91 9.82 3.84 14.35
C SER A 91 11.19 4.33 14.83
N GLN A 92 12.15 3.43 15.00
CA GLN A 92 13.55 3.77 15.31
C GLN A 92 14.16 4.62 14.18
N LEU A 93 14.11 4.14 12.94
CA LEU A 93 14.67 4.84 11.78
C LEU A 93 14.08 6.25 11.59
N LEU A 94 12.76 6.41 11.76
CA LEU A 94 12.11 7.72 11.64
C LEU A 94 12.55 8.69 12.74
N ASN A 95 12.73 8.20 13.97
CA ASN A 95 13.24 9.02 15.06
C ASN A 95 14.70 9.44 14.83
N ASP A 96 15.53 8.52 14.34
CA ASP A 96 16.95 8.77 14.07
C ASP A 96 17.11 9.76 12.90
N ALA A 97 16.37 9.56 11.81
CA ALA A 97 16.36 10.48 10.67
C ALA A 97 15.94 11.90 11.07
N ARG A 98 14.94 12.03 11.97
CA ARG A 98 14.53 13.32 12.53
C ARG A 98 15.64 13.95 13.36
N GLN A 99 16.25 13.21 14.28
CA GLN A 99 17.33 13.74 15.13
C GLN A 99 18.55 14.18 14.31
N ALA A 100 18.88 13.43 13.27
CA ALA A 100 19.98 13.75 12.36
C ALA A 100 19.63 14.84 11.32
N GLY A 101 18.35 15.14 11.11
CA GLY A 101 17.91 16.09 10.08
C GLY A 101 18.08 15.56 8.64
N ASN A 102 18.15 14.24 8.45
CA ASN A 102 18.38 13.62 7.16
C ASN A 102 17.14 13.67 6.27
N GLU A 103 17.31 13.94 4.98
CA GLU A 103 16.24 13.75 4.00
C GLU A 103 15.99 12.24 3.78
N ILE A 104 14.74 11.82 3.89
CA ILE A 104 14.30 10.45 3.62
C ILE A 104 13.15 10.41 2.63
N MET A 105 12.99 9.29 1.93
CA MET A 105 11.86 9.04 1.03
C MET A 105 10.90 8.05 1.68
N ILE A 106 9.63 8.42 1.78
CA ILE A 106 8.56 7.54 2.27
C ILE A 106 7.66 7.18 1.09
N PHE A 107 7.57 5.88 0.78
CA PHE A 107 6.70 5.34 -0.25
C PHE A 107 5.51 4.64 0.40
N ARG A 108 4.29 5.16 0.20
CA ARG A 108 3.07 4.40 0.48
C ARG A 108 2.49 3.88 -0.82
N TRP A 109 2.26 2.57 -0.87
CA TRP A 109 1.61 1.91 -1.99
C TRP A 109 0.16 1.56 -1.66
N GLN A 110 -0.74 1.77 -2.61
CA GLN A 110 -2.11 1.27 -2.58
C GLN A 110 -2.36 0.37 -3.80
N PRO A 111 -2.95 -0.83 -3.63
CA PRO A 111 -3.41 -1.63 -4.75
C PRO A 111 -4.64 -0.98 -5.41
N ARG A 112 -4.54 -0.74 -6.72
CA ARG A 112 -5.68 -0.64 -7.67
C ARG A 112 -6.63 0.56 -7.57
N LEU A 113 -6.13 1.76 -7.31
CA LEU A 113 -6.53 2.92 -8.13
C LEU A 113 -5.37 3.24 -9.08
N ARG A 114 -5.63 3.90 -10.22
CA ARG A 114 -4.57 4.37 -11.15
C ARG A 114 -3.40 4.96 -10.36
N ALA A 115 -2.18 4.62 -10.78
CA ALA A 115 -0.94 4.83 -10.04
C ALA A 115 -0.66 6.31 -9.75
N ASP A 116 -1.16 6.82 -8.63
CA ASP A 116 -0.68 8.06 -8.03
C ASP A 116 0.34 7.70 -6.95
N LEU A 117 1.62 7.67 -7.33
CA LEU A 117 2.70 7.60 -6.37
C LEU A 117 2.86 8.99 -5.73
N HIS A 118 2.28 9.19 -4.54
CA HIS A 118 2.54 10.39 -3.75
C HIS A 118 3.93 10.30 -3.12
N ARG A 119 4.90 11.01 -3.70
CA ARG A 119 6.24 11.20 -3.13
C ARG A 119 6.22 12.41 -2.19
N HIS A 120 6.47 12.18 -0.90
CA HIS A 120 6.74 13.28 0.04
C HIS A 120 8.26 13.44 0.19
N ARG A 121 8.78 14.65 -0.10
CA ARG A 121 10.15 15.06 0.20
C ARG A 121 10.06 16.24 1.18
N GLY A 122 10.64 16.11 2.37
CA GLY A 122 10.64 17.19 3.36
C GLY A 122 11.54 16.88 4.55
N GLN A 123 12.09 17.92 5.17
CA GLN A 123 12.75 17.83 6.48
C GLN A 123 11.70 17.54 7.55
N SER A 124 12.04 16.72 8.54
CA SER A 124 11.17 16.43 9.67
C SER A 124 11.10 17.64 10.61
N GLY A 125 10.21 18.59 10.30
CA GLY A 125 9.82 19.69 11.19
C GLY A 125 9.04 19.18 12.40
N THR A 126 9.10 19.95 13.49
CA THR A 126 8.58 19.70 14.85
C THR A 126 7.24 18.94 14.90
N ASN A 127 7.28 17.70 15.41
CA ASN A 127 6.09 16.96 15.82
C ASN A 127 5.76 17.27 17.29
N GLU A 128 4.89 18.25 17.52
CA GLU A 128 4.03 18.20 18.71
C GLU A 128 3.07 17.01 18.53
N ARG A 129 3.26 15.97 19.35
CA ARG A 129 2.28 14.89 19.63
C ARG A 129 1.78 14.00 18.47
N LEU A 130 2.65 13.51 17.59
CA LEU A 130 2.30 12.35 16.72
C LEU A 130 2.45 10.96 17.39
N ALA A 131 2.81 10.88 18.67
CA ALA A 131 2.98 9.62 19.39
C ALA A 131 1.70 9.02 20.01
N GLU A 132 0.55 9.73 20.01
CA GLU A 132 -0.66 9.26 20.70
C GLU A 132 -1.79 8.74 19.77
N HIS A 133 -1.66 8.79 18.43
CA HIS A 133 -2.74 8.40 17.51
C HIS A 133 -2.31 7.54 16.31
N PHE A 134 -1.58 6.46 16.57
CA PHE A 134 -1.65 5.29 15.69
C PHE A 134 -2.73 4.35 16.24
N GLN A 135 -3.99 4.66 15.96
CA GLN A 135 -5.14 3.79 16.26
C GLN A 135 -5.23 2.73 15.14
N PRO A 136 -4.87 1.45 15.36
CA PRO A 136 -5.24 0.40 14.44
C PRO A 136 -6.76 0.28 14.48
N GLY A 137 -7.43 0.72 13.42
CA GLY A 137 -8.88 0.59 13.26
C GLY A 137 -9.30 -0.86 13.42
N PHE A 138 -9.86 -1.17 14.58
CA PHE A 138 -10.56 -2.41 14.90
C PHE A 138 -11.85 -2.41 14.07
N TYR A 139 -11.88 -3.17 12.97
CA TYR A 139 -13.15 -3.46 12.29
C TYR A 139 -13.93 -4.46 13.16
N PRO A 140 -15.11 -4.12 13.71
CA PRO A 140 -15.94 -5.12 14.35
C PRO A 140 -16.39 -6.13 13.29
N ALA A 141 -16.18 -7.41 13.58
CA ALA A 141 -16.75 -8.50 12.80
C ALA A 141 -18.26 -8.31 12.75
N SER A 142 -18.80 -8.10 11.55
CA SER A 142 -20.25 -8.11 11.33
C SER A 142 -20.77 -9.48 11.78
N ALA A 143 -21.58 -9.46 12.84
CA ALA A 143 -22.25 -10.63 13.39
C ALA A 143 -22.98 -11.40 12.29
N GLY A 144 -22.75 -12.71 12.25
CA GLY A 144 -23.40 -13.63 11.34
C GLY A 144 -24.93 -13.57 11.50
N ARG A 145 -25.62 -13.47 10.36
CA ARG A 145 -27.05 -13.79 10.28
C ARG A 145 -27.19 -15.30 10.45
N ASP A 146 -27.57 -15.71 11.66
CA ASP A 146 -28.02 -17.06 11.96
C ASP A 146 -29.42 -17.27 11.36
N HIS A 147 -29.49 -17.84 10.15
CA HIS A 147 -30.73 -18.44 9.64
C HIS A 147 -30.85 -19.87 10.17
N ARG A 148 -31.12 -20.00 11.46
CA ARG A 148 -31.56 -21.27 12.04
C ARG A 148 -33.05 -21.47 11.73
N ARG A 149 -33.30 -22.52 10.94
CA ARG A 149 -34.61 -23.14 10.67
C ARG A 149 -35.40 -23.28 11.98
N LYS A 150 -36.62 -22.75 12.04
CA LYS A 150 -37.64 -23.26 12.96
C LYS A 150 -38.40 -24.35 12.23
N LEU A 151 -38.03 -25.60 12.52
CA LEU A 151 -38.96 -26.74 12.47
C LEU A 151 -39.87 -26.65 13.71
N GLY A 152 -41.13 -27.02 13.54
CA GLY A 152 -42.24 -26.68 14.42
C GLY A 152 -42.34 -27.46 15.73
N ASN A 153 -43.30 -27.02 16.54
CA ASN A 153 -44.17 -27.89 17.34
C ASN A 153 -45.33 -27.09 17.92
N ALA A 154 -46.54 -27.37 17.43
CA ALA A 154 -47.84 -27.50 18.10
C ALA A 154 -48.95 -27.35 17.06
#